data_AF-A0A3N1HCK9-F1
#
_entry.id   AF-A0A3N1HCK9-F1
#
_cell.length_a   1.000
_cell.length_b   1.000
_cell.length_c   1.000
_cell.angle_alpha   90.00
_cell.angle_beta   90.00
_cell.angle_gamma   90.00
#
_symmetry.space_group_name_H-M   'P 1'
#
loop_
_entity.id
_entity.type
_entity.pdbx_description
1 polymer ?
#
loop_
_entity_poly.entity_id
_entity_poly.type
_entity_poly.pdbx_seq_one_letter_code
_entity_poly.pdbx_strand_id
1 'polypeptide(L)'
;MPSNSSRSLDRMIRTLRSFMRSSGLPRPDRVFISTVTRSVQVEFASGSASDRLGSLLLWVTRLDGVTLTWSLHADHTLIVTATARNAAGLKFDLTALAAVSDFEATPGRDGSVVLAGTFRLTPSVAESVTFEEVARLVHLGRAVAARRHVAGATAA
;
A
#
# COMPACT_ATOMS: atom_id res chain seq x y z
N MET A 1 -28.44 -0.05 15.78
CA MET A 1 -27.85 1.08 15.01
C MET A 1 -26.66 0.57 14.22
N PRO A 2 -26.53 0.84 12.91
CA PRO A 2 -25.33 0.46 12.16
C PRO A 2 -24.15 1.26 12.71
N SER A 3 -23.10 0.57 13.14
CA SER A 3 -21.92 1.14 13.76
C SER A 3 -21.25 2.15 12.81
N ASN A 4 -20.94 3.34 13.35
CA ASN A 4 -20.33 4.46 12.63
C ASN A 4 -19.03 4.07 11.88
N SER A 5 -18.39 2.98 12.32
CA SER A 5 -17.21 2.37 11.71
C SER A 5 -17.43 1.86 10.29
N SER A 6 -18.59 1.27 9.98
CA SER A 6 -18.89 0.74 8.64
C SER A 6 -18.98 1.85 7.59
N ARG A 7 -19.66 2.97 7.93
CA ARG A 7 -19.74 4.15 7.05
C ARG A 7 -18.37 4.82 6.85
N SER A 8 -17.55 4.85 7.90
CA SER A 8 -16.19 5.38 7.82
C SER A 8 -15.30 4.52 6.92
N LEU A 9 -15.40 3.19 7.04
CA LEU A 9 -14.66 2.25 6.19
C LEU A 9 -15.04 2.40 4.72
N ASP A 10 -16.33 2.43 4.41
CA ASP A 10 -16.82 2.60 3.03
C ASP A 10 -16.31 3.90 2.40
N ARG A 11 -16.31 4.98 3.18
CA ARG A 11 -15.76 6.28 2.74
C ARG A 11 -14.27 6.16 2.45
N MET A 12 -13.49 5.55 3.33
CA MET A 12 -12.04 5.36 3.12
C MET A 12 -11.75 4.49 1.89
N ILE A 13 -12.44 3.37 1.72
CA ILE A 13 -12.29 2.49 0.55
C ILE A 13 -12.66 3.23 -0.74
N ARG A 14 -13.71 4.06 -0.72
CA ARG A 14 -14.11 4.88 -1.88
C ARG A 14 -13.04 5.92 -2.21
N THR A 15 -12.54 6.64 -1.20
CA THR A 15 -11.46 7.63 -1.37
C THR A 15 -10.20 6.99 -1.93
N LEU A 16 -9.78 5.85 -1.38
CA LEU A 16 -8.61 5.10 -1.84
C LEU A 16 -8.74 4.69 -3.31
N ARG A 17 -9.86 4.06 -3.68
CA ARG A 17 -10.10 3.64 -5.07
C ARG A 17 -10.16 4.81 -6.04
N SER A 18 -10.81 5.89 -5.64
CA SER A 18 -10.87 7.11 -6.45
C SER A 18 -9.46 7.66 -6.69
N PHE A 19 -8.64 7.74 -5.64
CA PHE A 19 -7.28 8.25 -5.70
C PHE A 19 -6.37 7.40 -6.59
N MET A 20 -6.42 6.07 -6.47
CA MET A 20 -5.64 5.16 -7.31
C MET A 20 -6.00 5.30 -8.78
N ARG A 21 -7.32 5.37 -9.09
CA ARG A 21 -7.80 5.49 -10.48
C ARG A 21 -7.46 6.84 -11.10
N SER A 22 -7.67 7.95 -10.38
CA SER A 22 -7.42 9.29 -10.91
C SER A 22 -5.94 9.56 -11.16
N SER A 23 -5.06 8.88 -10.42
CA SER A 23 -3.62 9.16 -10.41
C SER A 23 -2.81 8.13 -11.19
N GLY A 24 -3.45 7.08 -11.74
CA GLY A 24 -2.78 6.00 -12.46
C GLY A 24 -1.76 5.24 -11.61
N LEU A 25 -2.03 5.08 -10.32
CA LEU A 25 -1.06 4.52 -9.38
C LEU A 25 -0.95 3.01 -9.50
N PRO A 26 0.26 2.44 -9.35
CA PRO A 26 0.45 1.00 -9.35
C PRO A 26 -0.35 0.34 -8.23
N ARG A 27 -0.88 -0.85 -8.52
CA ARG A 27 -1.68 -1.60 -7.57
C ARG A 27 -0.77 -2.13 -6.45
N PRO A 28 -1.10 -1.88 -5.18
CA PRO A 28 -0.36 -2.46 -4.08
C PRO A 28 -0.70 -3.93 -3.86
N ASP A 29 0.25 -4.66 -3.31
CA ASP A 29 0.09 -6.08 -3.02
C ASP A 29 -0.80 -6.31 -1.80
N ARG A 30 -0.61 -5.49 -0.76
CA ARG A 30 -1.40 -5.53 0.45
C ARG A 30 -1.84 -4.15 0.86
N VAL A 31 -3.08 -4.09 1.34
CA VAL A 31 -3.69 -2.86 1.85
C VAL A 31 -4.36 -3.18 3.17
N PHE A 32 -3.94 -2.48 4.23
CA PHE A 32 -4.59 -2.54 5.54
C PHE A 32 -5.25 -1.19 5.82
N ILE A 33 -6.53 -1.22 6.14
CA ILE A 33 -7.30 0.00 6.42
C ILE A 33 -7.65 0.02 7.90
N SER A 34 -7.15 1.04 8.61
CA SER A 34 -7.51 1.28 10.00
C SER A 34 -8.53 2.41 10.09
N THR A 35 -9.77 2.07 10.44
CA THR A 35 -10.83 3.07 10.69
C THR A 35 -10.59 3.86 11.98
N VAL A 36 -9.86 3.28 12.94
CA VAL A 36 -9.52 3.91 14.22
C VAL A 36 -8.55 5.07 14.01
N THR A 37 -7.46 4.83 13.28
CA THR A 37 -6.43 5.85 13.02
C THR A 37 -6.67 6.63 11.72
N ARG A 38 -7.72 6.28 10.97
CA ARG A 38 -8.04 6.83 9.63
C ARG A 38 -6.82 6.80 8.70
N SER A 39 -6.15 5.66 8.66
CA SER A 39 -4.95 5.43 7.87
C SER A 39 -5.12 4.22 6.96
N VAL A 40 -4.31 4.22 5.90
CA VAL A 40 -4.16 3.12 4.97
C VAL A 40 -2.69 2.73 4.96
N GLN A 41 -2.40 1.49 5.31
CA GLN A 41 -1.08 0.92 5.16
C GLN A 41 -1.02 0.17 3.83
N VAL A 42 0.05 0.39 3.08
CA VAL A 42 0.22 -0.10 1.72
C VAL A 42 1.58 -0.77 1.63
N GLU A 43 1.59 -2.02 1.16
CA GLU A 43 2.82 -2.80 1.02
C GLU A 43 3.05 -3.17 -0.44
N PHE A 44 4.28 -3.00 -0.90
CA PHE A 44 4.78 -3.44 -2.21
C PHE A 44 5.80 -4.55 -2.00
N ALA A 45 5.37 -5.78 -2.24
CA ALA A 45 6.11 -7.02 -1.98
C ALA A 45 6.34 -7.87 -3.24
N SER A 46 5.57 -7.67 -4.32
CA SER A 46 5.68 -8.42 -5.57
C SER A 46 6.53 -7.69 -6.62
N GLY A 47 7.07 -8.45 -7.57
CA GLY A 47 7.91 -7.92 -8.65
C GLY A 47 9.39 -7.80 -8.26
N SER A 48 10.18 -7.17 -9.13
CA SER A 48 11.60 -6.92 -8.85
C SER A 48 11.77 -5.89 -7.72
N ALA A 49 12.95 -5.84 -7.10
CA ALA A 49 13.30 -4.78 -6.14
C ALA A 49 13.04 -3.38 -6.69
N SER A 50 13.41 -3.14 -7.95
CA SER A 50 13.17 -1.90 -8.67
C SER A 50 11.68 -1.59 -8.86
N ASP A 51 10.85 -2.60 -9.15
CA ASP A 51 9.40 -2.43 -9.28
C ASP A 51 8.77 -2.03 -7.94
N ARG A 52 9.16 -2.70 -6.85
CA ARG A 52 8.64 -2.44 -5.50
C ARG A 52 8.97 -1.03 -5.05
N LEU A 53 10.24 -0.63 -5.20
CA LEU A 53 10.70 0.69 -4.81
C LEU A 53 10.10 1.79 -5.69
N GLY A 54 10.10 1.59 -7.01
CA GLY A 54 9.53 2.57 -7.93
C GLY A 54 8.01 2.71 -7.75
N SER A 55 7.29 1.63 -7.41
CA SER A 55 5.87 1.70 -7.08
C SER A 55 5.61 2.57 -5.85
N LEU A 56 6.41 2.41 -4.79
CA LEU A 56 6.34 3.25 -3.61
C LEU A 56 6.63 4.72 -3.96
N LEU A 57 7.68 5.00 -4.74
CA LEU A 57 8.03 6.36 -5.13
C LEU A 57 6.93 7.02 -5.98
N LEU A 58 6.30 6.29 -6.90
CA LEU A 58 5.16 6.81 -7.66
C LEU A 58 4.00 7.20 -6.75
N TRP A 59 3.67 6.39 -5.74
CA TRP A 59 2.67 6.75 -4.74
C TRP A 59 3.05 8.02 -4.00
N VAL A 60 4.29 8.12 -3.54
CA VAL A 60 4.83 9.29 -2.83
C VAL A 60 4.69 10.57 -3.65
N THR A 61 4.92 10.54 -4.98
CA THR A 61 4.79 11.74 -5.83
C THR A 61 3.37 12.31 -5.92
N ARG A 62 2.36 11.53 -5.51
CA ARG A 62 0.94 11.92 -5.53
C ARG A 62 0.39 12.26 -4.15
N LEU A 63 1.25 12.33 -3.13
CA LEU A 63 0.89 12.57 -1.75
C LEU A 63 1.56 13.84 -1.22
N ASP A 64 0.91 14.45 -0.24
CA ASP A 64 1.32 15.67 0.44
C ASP A 64 1.97 15.34 1.79
N GLY A 65 2.90 16.20 2.22
CA GLY A 65 3.53 16.09 3.55
C GLY A 65 4.31 14.79 3.75
N VAL A 66 5.02 14.35 2.71
CA VAL A 66 5.76 13.08 2.69
C VAL A 66 6.93 13.14 3.66
N THR A 67 7.02 12.14 4.52
CA THR A 67 8.25 11.77 5.24
C THR A 67 8.70 10.41 4.75
N LEU A 68 9.90 10.34 4.17
CA LEU A 68 10.48 9.12 3.60
C LEU A 68 11.69 8.70 4.44
N THR A 69 11.70 7.44 4.89
CA THR A 69 12.76 6.87 5.73
C THR A 69 13.34 5.65 5.02
N TRP A 70 14.67 5.64 4.89
CA TRP A 70 15.44 4.56 4.31
C TRP A 70 16.25 3.90 5.42
N SER A 71 16.02 2.61 5.65
CA SER A 71 16.71 1.84 6.68
C SER A 71 17.41 0.66 6.02
N LEU A 72 18.73 0.61 6.13
CA LEU A 72 19.51 -0.55 5.71
C LEU A 72 19.72 -1.47 6.91
N HIS A 73 19.26 -2.71 6.80
CA HIS A 73 19.47 -3.73 7.81
C HIS A 73 20.79 -4.49 7.58
N ALA A 74 21.27 -5.16 8.62
CA ALA A 74 22.54 -5.89 8.61
C ALA A 74 22.55 -7.08 7.63
N ASP A 75 21.38 -7.58 7.24
CA ASP A 75 21.18 -8.59 6.20
C ASP A 75 21.23 -8.02 4.77
N HIS A 76 21.61 -6.76 4.61
CA HIS A 76 21.58 -6.01 3.36
C HIS A 76 20.18 -5.83 2.76
N THR A 77 19.13 -5.95 3.58
CA THR A 77 17.78 -5.57 3.20
C THR A 77 17.58 -4.07 3.39
N LEU A 78 17.22 -3.39 2.31
CA LEU A 78 16.74 -2.02 2.33
C LEU A 78 15.24 -2.00 2.60
N ILE A 79 14.84 -1.36 3.69
CA ILE A 79 13.45 -1.06 4.01
C ILE A 79 13.20 0.41 3.74
N VAL A 80 12.25 0.69 2.86
CA VAL A 80 11.82 2.06 2.55
C VAL A 80 10.41 2.21 3.07
N THR A 81 10.24 3.16 3.97
CA THR A 81 8.93 3.53 4.50
C THR A 81 8.62 4.97 4.18
N ALA A 82 7.35 5.25 3.86
CA ALA A 82 6.87 6.60 3.64
C ALA A 82 5.61 6.83 4.47
N THR A 83 5.51 8.00 5.11
CA THR A 83 4.25 8.47 5.70
C THR A 83 3.83 9.73 4.98
N ALA A 84 2.56 9.82 4.57
CA ALA A 84 2.06 10.96 3.82
C ALA A 84 0.54 11.08 3.91
N ARG A 85 -0.05 12.07 3.23
CA ARG A 85 -1.50 12.25 3.12
C ARG A 85 -1.91 12.55 1.70
N ASN A 86 -3.14 12.25 1.32
CA ASN A 86 -3.72 12.80 0.10
C ASN A 86 -4.46 14.11 0.36
N ALA A 87 -4.86 14.80 -0.71
CA ALA A 87 -5.65 16.03 -0.66
C ALA A 87 -6.99 15.88 0.11
N ALA A 88 -7.53 14.66 0.20
CA ALA A 88 -8.74 14.37 1.00
C ALA A 88 -8.46 14.17 2.50
N GLY A 89 -7.20 14.32 2.93
CA GLY A 89 -6.75 14.20 4.31
C GLY A 89 -6.55 12.75 4.81
N LEU A 90 -6.67 11.75 3.94
CA LEU A 90 -6.44 10.34 4.28
C LEU A 90 -4.94 10.09 4.48
N LYS A 91 -4.56 9.47 5.60
CA LYS A 91 -3.16 9.14 5.89
C LYS A 91 -2.75 7.85 5.21
N PHE A 92 -1.50 7.82 4.75
CA PHE A 92 -0.86 6.69 4.11
C PHE A 92 0.43 6.35 4.82
N ASP A 93 0.60 5.07 5.14
CA ASP A 93 1.86 4.47 5.52
C ASP A 93 2.24 3.48 4.40
N LEU A 94 3.33 3.74 3.70
CA LEU A 94 3.80 2.96 2.56
C LEU A 94 5.06 2.20 2.97
N THR A 95 5.17 0.94 2.56
CA THR A 95 6.36 0.12 2.83
C THR A 95 6.77 -0.66 1.58
N ALA A 96 8.06 -0.61 1.26
CA ALA A 96 8.70 -1.48 0.28
C ALA A 96 9.98 -2.08 0.89
N LEU A 97 10.24 -3.35 0.57
CA LEU A 97 11.46 -4.04 0.97
C LEU A 97 12.19 -4.53 -0.27
N ALA A 98 13.51 -4.43 -0.26
CA ALA A 98 14.35 -4.93 -1.34
C ALA A 98 15.75 -5.29 -0.82
N ALA A 99 16.34 -6.36 -1.35
CA ALA A 99 17.75 -6.63 -1.09
C ALA A 99 18.60 -5.64 -1.88
N VAL A 100 19.67 -5.12 -1.28
CA VAL A 100 20.58 -4.18 -1.95
C VAL A 100 21.21 -4.78 -3.20
N SER A 101 21.50 -6.09 -3.17
CA SER A 101 22.05 -6.85 -4.30
C SER A 101 21.16 -6.79 -5.55
N ASP A 102 19.84 -6.60 -5.38
CA ASP A 102 18.88 -6.63 -6.49
C ASP A 102 18.92 -5.35 -7.35
N PHE A 103 19.62 -4.30 -6.90
CA PHE A 103 19.73 -3.01 -7.58
C PHE A 103 21.04 -2.82 -8.35
N GLU A 104 21.80 -3.91 -8.60
CA GLU A 104 23.18 -3.83 -9.13
C GLU A 104 24.06 -2.88 -8.30
N ALA A 105 23.74 -2.78 -7.00
CA ALA A 105 24.30 -1.75 -6.16
C ALA A 105 25.79 -1.97 -5.91
N THR A 106 26.55 -0.88 -5.92
CA THR A 106 27.96 -0.90 -5.53
C THR A 106 28.09 -0.40 -4.10
N PRO A 107 28.51 -1.23 -3.13
CA PRO A 107 28.78 -0.77 -1.78
C PRO A 107 30.00 0.18 -1.81
N GLY A 108 29.82 1.36 -1.23
CA GLY A 108 30.89 2.31 -0.95
C GLY A 108 31.75 1.83 0.22
N ARG A 109 33.01 2.30 0.27
CA ARG A 109 33.97 1.92 1.32
C ARG A 109 33.61 2.46 2.71
N ASP A 110 32.70 3.42 2.78
CA ASP A 110 32.18 4.08 3.97
C ASP A 110 30.87 3.45 4.47
N GLY A 111 30.41 2.36 3.85
CA GLY A 111 29.11 1.75 4.15
C GLY A 111 27.93 2.43 3.45
N SER A 112 28.19 3.43 2.58
CA SER A 112 27.19 3.93 1.65
C SER A 112 26.86 2.85 0.60
N VAL A 113 25.67 2.91 0.00
CA VAL A 113 25.27 2.03 -1.08
C VAL A 113 24.73 2.91 -2.19
N VAL A 114 25.35 2.83 -3.37
CA VAL A 114 24.85 3.53 -4.57
C VAL A 114 24.01 2.54 -5.38
N LEU A 115 22.71 2.83 -5.48
CA LEU A 115 21.79 2.11 -6.35
C LEU A 115 21.95 2.63 -7.79
N ALA A 116 22.87 2.04 -8.55
CA ALA A 116 23.13 2.41 -9.94
C ALA A 116 22.33 1.49 -10.87
N GLY A 117 21.05 1.81 -11.11
CA GLY A 117 20.18 1.01 -11.97
C GLY A 117 19.09 1.83 -12.63
N THR A 118 18.69 1.44 -13.86
CA THR A 118 17.51 2.02 -14.51
C THR A 118 16.26 1.34 -13.97
N PHE A 119 15.45 2.08 -13.22
CA PHE A 119 14.16 1.59 -12.72
C PHE A 119 13.16 1.49 -13.87
N ARG A 120 12.94 0.28 -14.39
CA ARG A 120 11.87 0.01 -15.35
C ARG A 120 10.58 -0.26 -14.58
N LEU A 121 9.63 0.66 -14.68
CA LEU A 121 8.32 0.50 -14.07
C LEU A 121 7.40 -0.17 -15.06
N THR A 122 6.82 -1.31 -14.69
CA THR A 122 5.74 -1.91 -15.49
C THR A 122 4.56 -0.94 -15.47
N PRO A 123 4.03 -0.48 -16.62
CA PRO A 123 2.90 0.43 -16.66
C PRO A 123 1.72 -0.19 -15.91
N SER A 124 1.10 0.57 -15.01
CA SER A 124 -0.14 0.13 -14.36
C SER A 124 -1.24 0.07 -15.42
N VAL A 125 -1.56 -1.14 -15.88
CA VAL A 125 -2.71 -1.38 -16.76
C VAL A 125 -3.94 -1.52 -15.88
N ALA A 126 -4.92 -0.63 -16.05
CA ALA A 126 -6.21 -0.78 -15.40
C ALA A 126 -6.92 -1.99 -16.02
N GLU A 127 -6.86 -3.14 -15.35
CA GLU A 127 -7.65 -4.30 -15.76
C GLU A 127 -9.14 -4.00 -15.53
N SER A 128 -9.94 -4.27 -16.56
CA SER A 128 -11.40 -4.16 -16.50
C SER A 128 -11.93 -5.23 -15.55
N VAL A 129 -12.31 -4.83 -14.34
CA VAL A 129 -12.97 -5.73 -13.38
C VAL A 129 -14.45 -5.85 -13.77
N THR A 130 -14.92 -7.08 -13.93
CA THR A 130 -16.32 -7.35 -14.26
C THR A 130 -17.23 -7.07 -13.06
N PHE A 131 -18.50 -6.75 -13.32
CA PHE A 131 -19.51 -6.55 -12.26
C PHE A 131 -19.58 -7.76 -11.30
N GLU A 132 -19.38 -8.96 -11.84
CA GLU A 132 -19.48 -10.22 -11.12
C GLU A 132 -18.31 -10.45 -10.15
N GLU A 133 -17.10 -10.01 -10.51
CA GLU A 133 -15.95 -10.00 -9.61
C GLU A 133 -16.13 -8.98 -8.48
N VAL A 134 -16.67 -7.80 -8.79
CA VAL A 134 -17.02 -6.80 -7.78
C VAL A 134 -18.10 -7.33 -6.83
N ALA A 135 -19.14 -7.99 -7.37
CA ALA A 135 -20.22 -8.59 -6.59
C ALA A 135 -19.71 -9.71 -5.67
N ARG A 136 -18.81 -10.57 -6.17
CA ARG A 136 -18.16 -11.63 -5.37
C ARG A 136 -17.31 -11.06 -4.24
N LEU A 137 -16.53 -10.01 -4.49
CA LEU A 137 -15.74 -9.32 -3.46
C LEU A 137 -16.63 -8.69 -2.38
N VAL A 138 -17.73 -8.06 -2.77
CA VAL A 138 -18.70 -7.49 -1.82
C VAL A 138 -19.37 -8.59 -0.99
N HIS A 139 -19.74 -9.70 -1.62
CA HIS A 139 -20.35 -10.85 -0.93
C HIS A 139 -19.39 -11.46 0.10
N LEU A 140 -18.13 -11.70 -0.29
CA LEU A 140 -17.08 -12.19 0.61
C LEU A 140 -16.83 -11.22 1.78
N GLY A 141 -16.76 -9.92 1.49
CA GLY A 141 -16.60 -8.88 2.53
C GLY A 141 -17.75 -8.90 3.56
N ARG A 142 -18.99 -9.08 3.10
CA ARG A 142 -20.17 -9.20 3.99
C ARG A 142 -20.14 -10.50 4.82
N ALA A 143 -19.72 -11.62 4.22
CA ALA A 143 -19.61 -12.89 4.92
C ALA A 143 -18.56 -12.87 6.03
N VAL A 144 -17.39 -12.25 5.78
CA VAL A 144 -16.34 -12.07 6.79
C VAL A 144 -16.81 -11.15 7.92
N ALA A 145 -17.51 -10.07 7.61
CA ALA A 145 -18.08 -9.16 8.61
C ALA A 145 -19.14 -9.85 9.49
N ALA A 146 -20.01 -10.67 8.89
CA ALA A 146 -21.03 -11.42 9.62
C ALA A 146 -20.42 -12.48 10.56
N ARG A 147 -19.41 -13.23 10.10
CA ARG A 147 -18.70 -14.21 10.94
C ARG A 147 -18.02 -13.58 12.15
N ARG A 148 -17.46 -12.37 12.00
CA ARG A 148 -16.83 -11.64 13.10
C ARG A 148 -17.86 -11.14 14.13
N HIS A 149 -19.09 -10.85 13.70
CA HIS A 149 -20.19 -10.49 14.60
C HIS A 149 -20.72 -11.68 15.39
N VAL A 150 -20.80 -12.88 14.78
CA VAL A 150 -21.24 -14.10 15.48
C VAL A 150 -20.20 -14.53 16.52
N ALA A 151 -18.90 -14.50 16.16
CA ALA A 151 -17.82 -14.86 17.09
C ALA A 151 -17.70 -13.90 18.31
N GLY A 152 -18.11 -12.64 18.15
CA GLY A 152 -18.16 -11.68 19.26
C GLY A 152 -19.42 -11.80 20.13
N ALA A 153 -20.49 -12.42 19.64
CA ALA A 153 -21.75 -12.61 20.37
C ALA A 153 -21.78 -13.93 21.18
N THR A 154 -20.95 -14.92 20.83
CA THR A 154 -20.82 -16.18 21.58
C THR A 154 -19.74 -16.14 22.66
N ALA A 155 -18.99 -15.04 22.76
CA ALA A 155 -17.92 -14.85 23.75
C ALA A 155 -18.29 -13.85 24.87
N ALA A 156 -19.57 -13.49 25.00
CA ALA A 156 -20.11 -12.60 26.02
C ALA A 156 -21.07 -13.36 26.94
#